data_AF-A0AAU5WBC3-F1
#
_entry.id   AF-A0AAU5WBC3-F1
#
_cell.length_a   1.000
_cell.length_b   1.000
_cell.length_c   1.000
_cell.angle_alpha   90.00
_cell.angle_beta   90.00
_cell.angle_gamma   90.00
#
_symmetry.space_group_name_H-M   'P 1'
#
loop_
_entity.id
_entity.type
_entity.pdbx_description
1 polymer ?
#
loop_
_entity_poly.entity_id
_entity_poly.type
_entity_poly.pdbx_seq_one_letter_code
_entity_poly.pdbx_strand_id
1 'polypeptide(L)'
;MVVKPGSELLPTARPIQLIDENGDRATRPRSGGHTLPPADALLAAYRALVVGRRFDRQASSLVKQGRLAVYPSSHGQEASEVGAVLALRPTDWLFPTYRDSVALVTRGIDPVEVLTLLRGDWHCGYDPAAHRTAPQCTPLATQAPHAVGVGYAARAKGEDTVVLAFLGDGATSEGDFHEALNFAAVFRAPVVFFVQNNQYAISVPLDRQTAAPSLAHKAVGYGVPGVGVDGNDVAAVLAVVGRAAERARAGEGPTLIEAHTYRIEAHTNADDATRYRADGEVAAWLRRDPVERLTAHLRRTGALDDAGIAAVADEAERHAADLRDRLPAQTPPDPAELFAHVYAAPTPQLREQAARLAAEEN
;
A
#
# COMPACT_ATOMS: atom_id res chain seq x y z
N MET A 1 -29.31 28.44 5.20
CA MET A 1 -28.05 28.15 5.91
C MET A 1 -26.92 28.43 4.94
N VAL A 2 -26.10 29.46 5.17
CA VAL A 2 -25.00 29.80 4.24
C VAL A 2 -23.86 28.82 4.50
N VAL A 3 -23.65 27.89 3.58
CA VAL A 3 -22.49 26.98 3.61
C VAL A 3 -21.24 27.84 3.38
N LYS A 4 -20.29 27.83 4.31
CA LYS A 4 -19.04 28.60 4.14
C LYS A 4 -18.24 27.98 2.98
N PRO A 5 -17.69 28.79 2.05
CA PRO A 5 -16.83 28.27 0.99
C PRO A 5 -15.70 27.40 1.57
N GLY A 6 -15.49 26.20 1.02
CA GLY A 6 -14.45 25.26 1.46
C GLY A 6 -14.85 24.36 2.63
N SER A 7 -16.03 24.52 3.24
CA SER A 7 -16.49 23.60 4.30
C SER A 7 -16.78 22.19 3.78
N GLU A 8 -17.06 22.06 2.49
CA GLU A 8 -17.19 20.81 1.74
C GLU A 8 -15.87 20.04 1.57
N LEU A 9 -14.72 20.70 1.73
CA LEU A 9 -13.40 20.07 1.63
C LEU A 9 -12.91 19.52 2.98
N LEU A 10 -13.56 19.90 4.08
CA LEU A 10 -13.18 19.41 5.40
C LEU A 10 -13.44 17.89 5.49
N PRO A 11 -12.45 17.11 5.92
CA PRO A 11 -12.64 15.68 6.09
C PRO A 11 -13.67 15.40 7.20
N THR A 12 -14.25 14.21 7.18
CA THR A 12 -15.16 13.76 8.24
C THR A 12 -14.45 13.75 9.58
N ALA A 13 -15.16 14.13 10.65
CA ALA A 13 -14.62 14.19 12.00
C ALA A 13 -14.15 12.82 12.54
N ARG A 14 -14.62 11.73 11.94
CA ARG A 14 -14.19 10.36 12.24
C ARG A 14 -13.89 9.62 10.93
N PRO A 15 -12.96 8.65 10.96
CA PRO A 15 -12.73 7.78 9.82
C PRO A 15 -14.01 7.03 9.43
N ILE A 16 -14.24 6.92 8.13
CA ILE A 16 -15.35 6.16 7.55
C ILE A 16 -15.18 4.68 7.91
N GLN A 17 -16.28 4.06 8.34
CA GLN A 17 -16.35 2.65 8.71
C GLN A 17 -17.68 2.08 8.21
N LEU A 18 -17.64 0.88 7.64
CA LEU A 18 -18.76 0.08 7.15
C LEU A 18 -18.97 -1.20 7.95
N ILE A 19 -17.88 -1.77 8.49
CA ILE A 19 -17.85 -2.92 9.37
C ILE A 19 -17.04 -2.55 10.62
N ASP A 20 -17.68 -2.59 11.79
CA ASP A 20 -17.02 -2.32 13.06
C ASP A 20 -16.11 -3.47 13.51
N GLU A 21 -15.36 -3.29 14.61
CA GLU A 21 -14.42 -4.28 15.13
C GLU A 21 -15.04 -5.64 15.51
N ASN A 22 -16.37 -5.71 15.72
CA ASN A 22 -17.09 -6.95 16.02
C ASN A 22 -17.66 -7.60 14.75
N GLY A 23 -17.41 -7.01 13.58
CA GLY A 23 -17.95 -7.45 12.29
C GLY A 23 -19.36 -6.94 12.01
N ASP A 24 -19.95 -6.10 12.86
CA ASP A 24 -21.30 -5.58 12.67
C ASP A 24 -21.32 -4.42 11.67
N ARG A 25 -22.46 -4.22 10.99
CA ARG A 25 -22.59 -3.12 10.05
C ARG A 25 -22.58 -1.79 10.79
N ALA A 26 -21.71 -0.89 10.38
CA ALA A 26 -21.64 0.45 10.94
C ALA A 26 -22.91 1.25 10.64
N THR A 27 -23.22 2.20 11.53
CA THR A 27 -24.37 3.10 11.36
C THR A 27 -24.17 4.06 10.17
N ARG A 28 -25.26 4.56 9.57
CA ARG A 28 -25.19 5.48 8.41
C ARG A 28 -24.30 6.72 8.63
N PRO A 29 -24.27 7.37 9.81
CA PRO A 29 -23.32 8.46 10.05
C PRO A 29 -21.85 8.03 9.98
N ARG A 30 -21.53 6.79 10.38
CA ARG A 30 -20.18 6.21 10.29
C ARG A 30 -19.79 5.81 8.87
N SER A 31 -20.76 5.44 8.03
CA SER A 31 -20.50 5.03 6.66
C SER A 31 -20.18 6.19 5.72
N GLY A 32 -20.38 7.45 6.13
CA GLY A 32 -20.11 8.61 5.27
C GLY A 32 -20.94 8.61 3.97
N GLY A 33 -22.07 7.90 3.94
CA GLY A 33 -22.88 7.71 2.75
C GLY A 33 -22.36 6.65 1.77
N HIS A 34 -21.27 5.94 2.11
CA HIS A 34 -20.83 4.77 1.36
C HIS A 34 -21.73 3.56 1.66
N THR A 35 -21.88 2.71 0.66
CA THR A 35 -22.59 1.43 0.76
C THR A 35 -21.60 0.30 0.93
N LEU A 36 -22.03 -0.74 1.64
CA LEU A 36 -21.25 -1.96 1.77
C LEU A 36 -21.00 -2.57 0.37
N PRO A 37 -19.76 -2.97 0.04
CA PRO A 37 -19.48 -3.75 -1.16
C PRO A 37 -20.31 -5.04 -1.22
N PRO A 38 -20.55 -5.59 -2.42
CA PRO A 38 -21.28 -6.85 -2.57
C PRO A 38 -20.49 -8.02 -1.97
N ALA A 39 -21.20 -9.11 -1.65
CA ALA A 39 -20.64 -10.23 -0.89
C ALA A 39 -19.46 -10.93 -1.60
N ASP A 40 -19.49 -11.01 -2.93
CA ASP A 40 -18.41 -11.53 -3.75
C ASP A 40 -17.12 -10.69 -3.64
N ALA A 41 -17.25 -9.36 -3.64
CA ALA A 41 -16.12 -8.46 -3.40
C ALA A 41 -15.55 -8.62 -1.98
N LEU A 42 -16.41 -8.81 -0.98
CA LEU A 42 -15.98 -9.06 0.39
C LEU A 42 -15.30 -10.44 0.55
N LEU A 43 -15.77 -11.48 -0.13
CA LEU A 43 -15.13 -12.80 -0.15
C LEU A 43 -13.76 -12.75 -0.84
N ALA A 44 -13.64 -12.00 -1.95
CA ALA A 44 -12.36 -11.78 -2.62
C ALA A 44 -11.36 -11.04 -1.70
N ALA A 45 -11.84 -10.00 -0.99
CA ALA A 45 -11.04 -9.28 0.00
C ALA A 45 -10.63 -10.17 1.18
N TYR A 46 -11.52 -11.03 1.68
CA TYR A 46 -11.21 -12.00 2.73
C TYR A 46 -10.11 -12.95 2.30
N ARG A 47 -10.23 -13.55 1.11
CA ARG A 47 -9.19 -14.42 0.55
C ARG A 47 -7.85 -13.70 0.46
N ALA A 48 -7.84 -12.49 -0.11
CA ALA A 48 -6.61 -11.70 -0.26
C ALA A 48 -5.98 -11.31 1.09
N LEU A 49 -6.78 -10.98 2.10
CA LEU A 49 -6.30 -10.70 3.46
C LEU A 49 -5.61 -11.92 4.09
N VAL A 50 -6.22 -13.11 4.01
CA VAL A 50 -5.67 -14.33 4.60
C VAL A 50 -4.38 -14.75 3.89
N VAL A 51 -4.38 -14.76 2.55
CA VAL A 51 -3.20 -15.07 1.75
C VAL A 51 -2.09 -14.05 1.98
N GLY A 52 -2.41 -12.75 1.97
CA GLY A 52 -1.47 -11.66 2.22
C GLY A 52 -0.83 -11.72 3.61
N ARG A 53 -1.63 -11.93 4.66
CA ARG A 53 -1.14 -12.14 6.03
C ARG A 53 -0.17 -13.32 6.11
N ARG A 54 -0.50 -14.42 5.43
CA ARG A 54 0.33 -15.63 5.48
C ARG A 54 1.64 -15.47 4.70
N PHE A 55 1.60 -14.79 3.57
CA PHE A 55 2.78 -14.33 2.82
C PHE A 55 3.68 -13.44 3.70
N ASP A 56 3.13 -12.43 4.38
CA ASP A 56 3.89 -11.50 5.22
C ASP A 56 4.62 -12.22 6.37
N ARG A 57 3.95 -13.18 7.01
CA ARG A 57 4.55 -14.07 8.02
C ARG A 57 5.64 -14.97 7.44
N GLN A 58 5.45 -15.46 6.21
CA GLN A 58 6.44 -16.28 5.53
C GLN A 58 7.70 -15.48 5.19
N ALA A 59 7.55 -14.28 4.64
CA ALA A 59 8.66 -13.37 4.35
C ALA A 59 9.44 -13.01 5.63
N SER A 60 8.73 -12.70 6.71
CA SER A 60 9.35 -12.45 8.02
C SER A 60 10.13 -13.67 8.55
N SER A 61 9.65 -14.89 8.29
CA SER A 61 10.37 -16.12 8.64
C SER A 61 11.61 -16.33 7.77
N LEU A 62 11.55 -15.96 6.49
CA LEU A 62 12.66 -16.05 5.55
C LEU A 62 13.80 -15.07 5.90
N VAL A 63 13.49 -13.89 6.43
CA VAL A 63 14.51 -12.99 7.02
C VAL A 63 15.27 -13.68 8.14
N LYS A 64 14.56 -14.33 9.08
CA LYS A 64 15.19 -15.04 10.21
C LYS A 64 16.09 -16.20 9.76
N GLN A 65 15.87 -16.72 8.55
CA GLN A 65 16.68 -17.75 7.91
C GLN A 65 17.83 -17.19 7.05
N GLY A 66 18.01 -15.86 7.01
CA GLY A 66 19.02 -15.19 6.20
C GLY A 66 18.73 -15.22 4.70
N ARG A 67 17.47 -15.42 4.30
CA ARG A 67 17.04 -15.45 2.88
C ARG A 67 16.60 -14.11 2.33
N LEU A 68 16.40 -13.12 3.20
CA LEU A 68 16.09 -11.73 2.87
C LEU A 68 16.98 -10.81 3.72
N ALA A 69 17.46 -9.71 3.15
CA ALA A 69 18.28 -8.74 3.87
C ALA A 69 17.45 -7.91 4.86
N VAL A 70 16.31 -7.40 4.39
CA VAL A 70 15.37 -6.59 5.18
C VAL A 70 13.94 -6.93 4.78
N TYR A 71 13.01 -6.94 5.73
CA TYR A 71 11.59 -7.05 5.42
C TYR A 71 10.75 -6.11 6.30
N PRO A 72 10.14 -5.06 5.71
CA PRO A 72 9.19 -4.19 6.37
C PRO A 72 7.80 -4.85 6.36
N SER A 73 7.50 -5.65 7.38
CA SER A 73 6.17 -6.28 7.51
C SER A 73 5.04 -5.25 7.50
N SER A 74 3.94 -5.57 6.82
CA SER A 74 2.70 -4.79 6.87
C SER A 74 1.68 -5.35 7.86
N HIS A 75 2.14 -6.13 8.84
CA HIS A 75 1.25 -6.76 9.80
C HIS A 75 0.37 -5.74 10.54
N GLY A 76 -0.95 -5.87 10.38
CA GLY A 76 -1.95 -4.95 10.92
C GLY A 76 -2.46 -3.88 9.94
N GLN A 77 -1.82 -3.73 8.78
CA GLN A 77 -2.18 -2.80 7.72
C GLN A 77 -2.78 -3.47 6.47
N GLU A 78 -2.93 -4.79 6.47
CA GLU A 78 -3.17 -5.55 5.23
C GLU A 78 -4.51 -5.19 4.59
N ALA A 79 -5.52 -4.76 5.37
CA ALA A 79 -6.79 -4.28 4.83
C ALA A 79 -6.64 -2.98 4.02
N SER A 80 -5.71 -2.11 4.42
CA SER A 80 -5.40 -0.88 3.68
C SER A 80 -4.79 -1.20 2.33
N GLU A 81 -3.82 -2.11 2.28
CA GLU A 81 -3.18 -2.56 1.04
C GLU A 81 -4.14 -3.34 0.14
N VAL A 82 -4.78 -4.38 0.68
CA VAL A 82 -5.71 -5.25 -0.07
C VAL A 82 -6.90 -4.45 -0.60
N GLY A 83 -7.55 -3.68 0.26
CA GLY A 83 -8.75 -2.92 -0.12
C GLY A 83 -8.44 -1.86 -1.17
N ALA A 84 -7.29 -1.18 -1.06
CA ALA A 84 -6.90 -0.18 -2.04
C ALA A 84 -6.58 -0.81 -3.40
N VAL A 85 -5.86 -1.93 -3.44
CA VAL A 85 -5.50 -2.60 -4.70
C VAL A 85 -6.71 -3.23 -5.38
N LEU A 86 -7.59 -3.90 -4.64
CA LEU A 86 -8.80 -4.53 -5.19
C LEU A 86 -9.83 -3.52 -5.70
N ALA A 87 -9.76 -2.26 -5.27
CA ALA A 87 -10.60 -1.18 -5.79
C ALA A 87 -10.12 -0.62 -7.15
N LEU A 88 -8.90 -0.99 -7.60
CA LEU A 88 -8.34 -0.54 -8.87
C LEU A 88 -8.72 -1.46 -10.02
N ARG A 89 -8.80 -0.89 -11.23
CA ARG A 89 -8.89 -1.68 -12.46
C ARG A 89 -7.50 -2.23 -12.83
N PRO A 90 -7.43 -3.30 -13.64
CA PRO A 90 -6.17 -3.75 -14.23
C PRO A 90 -5.48 -2.66 -15.07
N THR A 91 -6.24 -1.68 -15.56
CA THR A 91 -5.72 -0.55 -16.35
C THR A 91 -5.21 0.62 -15.52
N ASP A 92 -5.46 0.64 -14.22
CA ASP A 92 -4.98 1.68 -13.33
C ASP A 92 -3.54 1.41 -12.89
N TRP A 93 -2.80 2.47 -12.54
CA TRP A 93 -1.42 2.35 -12.08
C TRP A 93 -1.30 2.35 -10.56
N LEU A 94 -0.36 1.57 -10.04
CA LEU A 94 -0.01 1.52 -8.62
C LEU A 94 1.41 2.04 -8.38
N PHE A 95 1.58 2.92 -7.40
CA PHE A 95 2.88 3.44 -6.97
C PHE A 95 3.13 3.06 -5.50
N PRO A 96 3.83 1.95 -5.25
CA PRO A 96 4.08 1.42 -3.92
C PRO A 96 5.24 2.11 -3.19
N THR A 97 5.25 1.95 -1.88
CA THR A 97 6.38 2.15 -0.97
C THR A 97 7.13 0.83 -0.73
N TYR A 98 8.22 0.90 0.03
CA TYR A 98 8.95 -0.29 0.48
C TYR A 98 8.11 -1.27 1.35
N ARG A 99 7.02 -0.84 2.00
CA ARG A 99 6.22 -1.69 2.90
C ARG A 99 5.11 -2.47 2.19
N ASP A 100 4.80 -2.13 0.95
CA ASP A 100 3.55 -2.54 0.30
C ASP A 100 3.61 -3.91 -0.39
N SER A 101 4.37 -4.85 0.18
CA SER A 101 4.57 -6.18 -0.41
C SER A 101 3.26 -6.97 -0.51
N VAL A 102 2.36 -6.83 0.47
CA VAL A 102 1.04 -7.48 0.44
C VAL A 102 0.17 -6.87 -0.66
N ALA A 103 0.24 -5.56 -0.88
CA ALA A 103 -0.42 -4.88 -1.99
C ALA A 103 0.06 -5.42 -3.36
N LEU A 104 1.37 -5.63 -3.52
CA LEU A 104 1.95 -6.14 -4.76
C LEU A 104 1.56 -7.60 -5.04
N VAL A 105 1.55 -8.45 -4.02
CA VAL A 105 1.03 -9.83 -4.14
C VAL A 105 -0.48 -9.81 -4.46
N THR A 106 -1.24 -8.92 -3.83
CA THR A 106 -2.68 -8.74 -4.12
C THR A 106 -2.92 -8.26 -5.55
N ARG A 107 -1.99 -7.48 -6.11
CA ARG A 107 -2.00 -7.05 -7.51
C ARG A 107 -1.72 -8.18 -8.49
N GLY A 108 -1.32 -9.36 -8.00
CA GLY A 108 -1.03 -10.55 -8.79
C GLY A 108 0.42 -10.61 -9.28
N ILE A 109 1.33 -9.84 -8.69
CA ILE A 109 2.76 -9.93 -8.96
C ILE A 109 3.32 -11.15 -8.22
N ASP A 110 4.26 -11.87 -8.84
CA ASP A 110 4.81 -13.07 -8.24
C ASP A 110 5.53 -12.76 -6.91
N PRO A 111 5.25 -13.50 -5.82
CA PRO A 111 5.85 -13.26 -4.51
C PRO A 111 7.39 -13.25 -4.49
N VAL A 112 8.07 -13.99 -5.37
CA VAL A 112 9.54 -13.99 -5.47
C VAL A 112 10.03 -12.68 -6.10
N GLU A 113 9.34 -12.19 -7.14
CA GLU A 113 9.64 -10.92 -7.80
C GLU A 113 9.38 -9.72 -6.88
N VAL A 114 8.31 -9.76 -6.09
CA VAL A 114 8.00 -8.74 -5.08
C VAL A 114 9.15 -8.61 -4.07
N LEU A 115 9.76 -9.73 -3.67
CA LEU A 115 10.81 -9.73 -2.66
C LEU A 115 12.21 -9.45 -3.20
N THR A 116 12.40 -9.28 -4.51
CA THR A 116 13.72 -9.08 -5.15
C THR A 116 14.49 -7.88 -4.57
N LEU A 117 13.83 -6.72 -4.41
CA LEU A 117 14.46 -5.53 -3.83
C LEU A 117 14.87 -5.78 -2.36
N LEU A 118 13.98 -6.42 -1.61
CA LEU A 118 14.15 -6.69 -0.18
C LEU A 118 15.18 -7.80 0.12
N ARG A 119 15.41 -8.68 -0.86
CA ARG A 119 16.50 -9.65 -0.87
C ARG A 119 17.87 -8.99 -1.07
N GLY A 120 17.89 -7.85 -1.78
CA GLY A 120 19.12 -7.13 -2.14
C GLY A 120 19.68 -7.54 -3.50
N ASP A 121 18.85 -8.12 -4.38
CA ASP A 121 19.29 -8.64 -5.67
C ASP A 121 19.24 -7.60 -6.78
N TRP A 122 18.07 -6.96 -6.95
CA TRP A 122 17.85 -5.97 -8.01
C TRP A 122 16.88 -4.88 -7.56
N HIS A 123 16.86 -3.76 -8.27
CA HIS A 123 16.02 -2.61 -7.91
C HIS A 123 14.51 -2.87 -8.10
N CYS A 124 14.13 -3.82 -8.96
CA CYS A 124 12.74 -4.23 -9.21
C CYS A 124 12.73 -5.66 -9.75
N GLY A 125 11.95 -6.57 -9.15
CA GLY A 125 11.91 -7.96 -9.59
C GLY A 125 10.89 -8.29 -10.68
N TYR A 126 10.03 -7.33 -11.03
CA TYR A 126 8.93 -7.50 -11.99
C TYR A 126 8.97 -6.42 -13.07
N ASP A 127 8.26 -6.64 -14.17
CA ASP A 127 8.08 -5.64 -15.24
C ASP A 127 7.02 -4.58 -14.82
N PRO A 128 7.42 -3.31 -14.60
CA PRO A 128 6.49 -2.27 -14.19
C PRO A 128 5.38 -1.99 -15.19
N ALA A 129 5.66 -2.10 -16.50
CA ALA A 129 4.71 -1.81 -17.55
C ALA A 129 3.68 -2.94 -17.70
N ALA A 130 4.11 -4.19 -17.57
CA ALA A 130 3.23 -5.36 -17.63
C ALA A 130 2.20 -5.34 -16.49
N HIS A 131 2.62 -4.96 -15.28
CA HIS A 131 1.73 -4.94 -14.10
C HIS A 131 1.03 -3.59 -13.87
N ARG A 132 1.43 -2.54 -14.61
CA ARG A 132 1.07 -1.14 -14.34
C ARG A 132 1.36 -0.77 -12.89
N THR A 133 2.56 -1.12 -12.44
CA THR A 133 2.98 -0.94 -11.06
C THR A 133 4.40 -0.40 -11.08
N ALA A 134 4.62 0.80 -10.54
CA ALA A 134 5.97 1.34 -10.43
C ALA A 134 6.80 0.49 -9.46
N PRO A 135 8.15 0.46 -9.61
CA PRO A 135 9.03 -0.18 -8.64
C PRO A 135 8.77 0.29 -7.21
N GLN A 136 9.05 -0.57 -6.22
CA GLN A 136 9.03 -0.17 -4.82
C GLN A 136 9.99 0.98 -4.56
N CYS A 137 9.52 1.97 -3.81
CA CYS A 137 10.28 3.18 -3.53
C CYS A 137 10.72 3.23 -2.05
N THR A 138 12.03 3.34 -1.83
CA THR A 138 12.63 3.50 -0.49
C THR A 138 12.70 4.96 -0.04
N PRO A 139 13.16 5.92 -0.88
CA PRO A 139 13.12 7.34 -0.53
C PRO A 139 11.66 7.83 -0.35
N LEU A 140 11.36 8.41 0.80
CA LEU A 140 9.99 8.76 1.16
C LEU A 140 9.40 9.78 0.19
N ALA A 141 8.13 9.56 -0.18
CA ALA A 141 7.30 10.41 -1.04
C ALA A 141 7.78 10.64 -2.49
N THR A 142 9.00 10.25 -2.88
CA THR A 142 9.53 10.53 -4.23
C THR A 142 8.74 9.85 -5.36
N GLN A 143 8.04 8.75 -5.07
CA GLN A 143 7.11 8.12 -5.99
C GLN A 143 5.85 8.95 -6.28
N ALA A 144 5.46 9.88 -5.40
CA ALA A 144 4.22 10.63 -5.53
C ALA A 144 4.25 11.62 -6.72
N PRO A 145 5.28 12.45 -6.94
CA PRO A 145 5.39 13.25 -8.16
C PRO A 145 5.37 12.42 -9.44
N HIS A 146 6.01 11.24 -9.44
CA HIS A 146 5.97 10.33 -10.58
C HIS A 146 4.56 9.78 -10.86
N ALA A 147 3.82 9.43 -9.80
CA ALA A 147 2.42 9.03 -9.91
C ALA A 147 1.57 10.13 -10.56
N VAL A 148 1.80 11.39 -10.18
CA VAL A 148 1.13 12.55 -10.79
C VAL A 148 1.51 12.71 -12.25
N GLY A 149 2.78 12.52 -12.60
CA GLY A 149 3.24 12.54 -13.99
C GLY A 149 2.53 11.50 -14.87
N VAL A 150 2.40 10.26 -14.39
CA VAL A 150 1.67 9.20 -15.11
C VAL A 150 0.19 9.53 -15.25
N GLY A 151 -0.47 9.99 -14.19
CA GLY A 151 -1.88 10.39 -14.25
C GLY A 151 -2.11 11.56 -15.20
N TYR A 152 -1.24 12.56 -15.15
CA TYR A 152 -1.30 13.72 -16.05
C TYR A 152 -1.12 13.30 -17.51
N ALA A 153 -0.17 12.41 -17.80
CA ALA A 153 0.05 11.88 -19.14
C ALA A 153 -1.14 11.04 -19.65
N ALA A 154 -1.71 10.17 -18.81
CA ALA A 154 -2.91 9.40 -19.14
C ALA A 154 -4.08 10.32 -19.53
N ARG A 155 -4.34 11.35 -18.71
CA ARG A 155 -5.36 12.37 -19.00
C ARG A 155 -5.07 13.10 -20.32
N ALA A 156 -3.82 13.50 -20.57
CA ALA A 156 -3.44 14.18 -21.81
C ALA A 156 -3.65 13.31 -23.06
N LYS A 157 -3.56 11.98 -22.91
CA LYS A 157 -3.86 11.00 -23.97
C LYS A 157 -5.34 10.66 -24.10
N GLY A 158 -6.21 11.20 -23.24
CA GLY A 158 -7.62 10.84 -23.20
C GLY A 158 -7.89 9.44 -22.64
N GLU A 159 -6.93 8.86 -21.91
CA GLU A 159 -7.10 7.58 -21.21
C GLU A 159 -7.91 7.80 -19.92
N ASP A 160 -8.72 6.81 -19.54
CA ASP A 160 -9.47 6.83 -18.30
C ASP A 160 -8.67 6.22 -17.13
N THR A 161 -7.35 6.09 -17.25
CA THR A 161 -6.47 5.49 -16.24
C THR A 161 -6.39 6.36 -14.97
N VAL A 162 -6.56 5.71 -13.82
CA VAL A 162 -6.31 6.28 -12.49
C VAL A 162 -4.96 5.82 -11.98
N VAL A 163 -4.30 6.65 -11.17
CA VAL A 163 -3.07 6.28 -10.48
C VAL A 163 -3.30 6.30 -8.97
N LEU A 164 -2.95 5.23 -8.26
CA LEU A 164 -2.94 5.19 -6.80
C LEU A 164 -1.49 5.26 -6.30
N ALA A 165 -1.20 6.21 -5.42
CA ALA A 165 0.10 6.35 -4.78
C ALA A 165 0.00 6.06 -3.29
N PHE A 166 0.67 5.01 -2.84
CA PHE A 166 0.80 4.72 -1.41
C PHE A 166 1.84 5.64 -0.77
N LEU A 167 1.55 6.05 0.46
CA LEU A 167 2.38 6.89 1.31
C LEU A 167 2.25 6.40 2.77
N GLY A 168 3.28 6.58 3.58
CA GLY A 168 3.15 6.46 5.05
C GLY A 168 2.83 7.80 5.70
N ASP A 169 2.43 7.81 6.97
CA ASP A 169 2.26 9.04 7.76
C ASP A 169 3.53 9.91 7.76
N GLY A 170 4.70 9.28 7.90
CA GLY A 170 6.00 9.94 7.83
C GLY A 170 6.23 10.71 6.53
N ALA A 171 5.86 10.11 5.41
CA ALA A 171 6.05 10.67 4.07
C ALA A 171 5.23 11.95 3.83
N THR A 172 4.19 12.21 4.64
CA THR A 172 3.39 13.45 4.56
C THR A 172 4.11 14.71 5.07
N SER A 173 5.35 14.56 5.56
CA SER A 173 6.22 15.66 5.96
C SER A 173 7.31 15.97 4.93
N GLU A 174 7.42 15.19 3.85
CA GLU A 174 8.37 15.43 2.78
C GLU A 174 7.88 16.51 1.80
N GLY A 175 8.81 17.27 1.22
CA GLY A 175 8.50 18.28 0.20
C GLY A 175 7.76 17.69 -1.01
N ASP A 176 8.21 16.53 -1.49
CA ASP A 176 7.64 15.83 -2.65
C ASP A 176 6.16 15.49 -2.47
N PHE A 177 5.70 15.22 -1.24
CA PHE A 177 4.27 15.02 -0.95
C PHE A 177 3.46 16.31 -1.21
N HIS A 178 3.97 17.44 -0.74
CA HIS A 178 3.33 18.74 -0.91
C HIS A 178 3.33 19.19 -2.38
N GLU A 179 4.44 18.98 -3.09
CA GLU A 179 4.56 19.28 -4.52
C GLU A 179 3.63 18.41 -5.36
N ALA A 180 3.56 17.10 -5.08
CA ALA A 180 2.68 16.18 -5.78
C ALA A 180 1.19 16.55 -5.60
N LEU A 181 0.75 16.84 -4.37
CA LEU A 181 -0.63 17.25 -4.12
C LEU A 181 -0.99 18.53 -4.87
N ASN A 182 -0.12 19.55 -4.81
CA ASN A 182 -0.35 20.82 -5.48
C ASN A 182 -0.40 20.64 -7.01
N PHE A 183 0.55 19.91 -7.58
CA PHE A 183 0.60 19.67 -9.03
C PHE A 183 -0.62 18.87 -9.50
N ALA A 184 -1.00 17.81 -8.79
CA ALA A 184 -2.18 17.03 -9.10
C ALA A 184 -3.46 17.87 -9.06
N ALA A 185 -3.58 18.77 -8.08
CA ALA A 185 -4.74 19.66 -7.94
C ALA A 185 -4.85 20.64 -9.11
N VAL A 186 -3.76 21.37 -9.41
CA VAL A 186 -3.71 22.37 -10.48
C VAL A 186 -4.03 21.75 -11.83
N PHE A 187 -3.47 20.58 -12.12
CA PHE A 187 -3.64 19.92 -13.42
C PHE A 187 -4.80 18.92 -13.47
N ARG A 188 -5.56 18.80 -12.37
CA ARG A 188 -6.63 17.80 -12.19
C ARG A 188 -6.18 16.40 -12.61
N ALA A 189 -4.98 16.00 -12.20
CA ALA A 189 -4.45 14.68 -12.50
C ALA A 189 -5.32 13.60 -11.81
N PRO A 190 -5.62 12.47 -12.47
CA PRO A 190 -6.44 11.39 -11.94
C PRO A 190 -5.66 10.53 -10.92
N VAL A 191 -5.33 11.12 -9.77
CA VAL A 191 -4.50 10.49 -8.74
C VAL A 191 -5.24 10.32 -7.42
N VAL A 192 -5.17 9.12 -6.85
CA VAL A 192 -5.59 8.83 -5.48
C VAL A 192 -4.35 8.71 -4.60
N PHE A 193 -4.14 9.67 -3.72
CA PHE A 193 -3.07 9.59 -2.72
C PHE A 193 -3.60 8.82 -1.51
N PHE A 194 -3.00 7.68 -1.20
CA PHE A 194 -3.44 6.79 -0.14
C PHE A 194 -2.39 6.72 0.97
N VAL A 195 -2.65 7.42 2.07
CA VAL A 195 -1.77 7.50 3.23
C VAL A 195 -2.14 6.42 4.23
N GLN A 196 -1.22 5.49 4.46
CA GLN A 196 -1.29 4.46 5.48
C GLN A 196 -0.77 5.04 6.81
N ASN A 197 -1.68 5.60 7.61
CA ASN A 197 -1.36 6.20 8.89
C ASN A 197 -1.29 5.12 9.97
N ASN A 198 -0.08 4.59 10.19
CA ASN A 198 0.17 3.53 11.17
C ASN A 198 0.65 4.05 12.53
N GLN A 199 0.50 5.36 12.75
CA GLN A 199 0.83 6.12 13.95
C GLN A 199 2.34 6.40 14.17
N TYR A 200 3.25 5.81 13.39
CA TYR A 200 4.70 5.98 13.59
C TYR A 200 5.55 6.00 12.30
N ALA A 201 6.32 7.07 12.15
CA ALA A 201 7.45 7.14 11.24
C ALA A 201 8.72 6.58 11.91
N ILE A 202 8.97 5.28 11.72
CA ILE A 202 9.98 4.49 12.46
C ILE A 202 9.66 4.49 13.96
N SER A 203 10.20 5.48 14.67
CA SER A 203 10.07 5.72 16.12
C SER A 203 9.46 7.08 16.46
N VAL A 204 9.22 7.95 15.46
CA VAL A 204 8.58 9.25 15.65
C VAL A 204 7.06 9.05 15.67
N PRO A 205 6.38 9.30 16.80
CA PRO A 205 4.93 9.22 16.87
C PRO A 205 4.25 10.34 16.05
N LEU A 206 3.03 10.09 15.60
CA LEU A 206 2.27 11.01 14.74
C LEU A 206 2.12 12.44 15.28
N ASP A 207 1.93 12.59 16.60
CA ASP A 207 1.79 13.89 17.27
C ASP A 207 3.07 14.75 17.22
N ARG A 208 4.22 14.12 16.98
CA ARG A 208 5.51 14.77 16.72
C ARG A 208 5.82 14.90 15.24
N GLN A 209 5.01 14.30 14.37
CA GLN A 209 5.21 14.34 12.92
C GLN A 209 4.55 15.56 12.27
N THR A 210 3.38 15.99 12.77
CA THR A 210 2.60 17.08 12.18
C THR A 210 1.61 17.67 13.18
N ALA A 211 1.35 18.98 13.07
CA ALA A 211 0.33 19.67 13.87
C ALA A 211 -1.09 19.63 13.25
N ALA A 212 -1.23 19.07 12.04
CA ALA A 212 -2.52 18.93 11.38
C ALA A 212 -3.47 18.03 12.20
N PRO A 213 -4.77 18.38 12.34
CA PRO A 213 -5.73 17.56 13.11
C PRO A 213 -5.90 16.13 12.59
N SER A 214 -5.65 15.92 11.30
CA SER A 214 -5.51 14.60 10.67
C SER A 214 -4.68 14.75 9.39
N LEU A 215 -4.16 13.66 8.83
CA LEU A 215 -3.42 13.73 7.56
C LEU A 215 -4.35 14.09 6.38
N ALA A 216 -5.62 13.68 6.43
CA ALA A 216 -6.63 14.12 5.45
C ALA A 216 -6.81 15.65 5.40
N HIS A 217 -6.61 16.37 6.51
CA HIS A 217 -6.69 17.83 6.52
C HIS A 217 -5.62 18.51 5.65
N LYS A 218 -4.48 17.85 5.40
CA LYS A 218 -3.42 18.41 4.54
C LYS A 218 -3.93 18.65 3.11
N ALA A 219 -4.94 17.92 2.64
CA ALA A 219 -5.56 18.10 1.33
C ALA A 219 -6.25 19.46 1.14
N VAL A 220 -6.83 20.01 2.23
CA VAL A 220 -7.64 21.24 2.20
C VAL A 220 -6.83 22.42 1.68
N GLY A 221 -5.56 22.52 2.07
CA GLY A 221 -4.66 23.59 1.63
C GLY A 221 -4.39 23.60 0.12
N TYR A 222 -4.65 22.49 -0.56
CA TYR A 222 -4.47 22.33 -2.01
C TYR A 222 -5.79 22.32 -2.79
N GLY A 223 -6.93 22.53 -2.12
CA GLY A 223 -8.25 22.39 -2.75
C GLY A 223 -8.59 20.95 -3.12
N VAL A 224 -7.93 19.97 -2.49
CA VAL A 224 -8.14 18.53 -2.74
C VAL A 224 -9.08 17.97 -1.67
N PRO A 225 -10.06 17.11 -2.03
CA PRO A 225 -10.87 16.41 -1.04
C PRO A 225 -9.99 15.48 -0.18
N GLY A 226 -10.07 15.64 1.14
CA GLY A 226 -9.47 14.76 2.12
C GLY A 226 -10.52 13.83 2.74
N VAL A 227 -10.21 12.53 2.84
CA VAL A 227 -11.12 11.52 3.42
C VAL A 227 -10.37 10.66 4.42
N GLY A 228 -10.90 10.54 5.64
CA GLY A 228 -10.42 9.55 6.61
C GLY A 228 -11.20 8.23 6.49
N VAL A 229 -10.51 7.09 6.56
CA VAL A 229 -11.12 5.75 6.55
C VAL A 229 -10.49 4.88 7.64
N ASP A 230 -11.28 4.01 8.28
CA ASP A 230 -10.74 2.95 9.14
C ASP A 230 -9.96 1.97 8.25
N GLY A 231 -8.62 2.03 8.33
CA GLY A 231 -7.72 1.25 7.48
C GLY A 231 -7.73 -0.25 7.77
N ASN A 232 -8.37 -0.67 8.87
CA ASN A 232 -8.58 -2.08 9.23
C ASN A 232 -9.98 -2.58 8.83
N ASP A 233 -10.82 -1.71 8.26
CA ASP A 233 -12.08 -2.08 7.64
C ASP A 233 -11.91 -2.15 6.11
N VAL A 234 -11.58 -3.33 5.59
CA VAL A 234 -11.34 -3.50 4.15
C VAL A 234 -12.58 -3.15 3.31
N ALA A 235 -13.79 -3.29 3.85
CA ALA A 235 -15.00 -2.92 3.15
C ALA A 235 -15.10 -1.39 2.98
N ALA A 236 -14.76 -0.63 4.03
CA ALA A 236 -14.66 0.82 3.95
C ALA A 236 -13.54 1.27 3.02
N VAL A 237 -12.36 0.65 3.08
CA VAL A 237 -11.25 0.95 2.17
C VAL A 237 -11.65 0.73 0.72
N LEU A 238 -12.25 -0.42 0.38
CA LEU A 238 -12.79 -0.71 -0.96
C LEU A 238 -13.75 0.38 -1.45
N ALA A 239 -14.74 0.73 -0.61
CA ALA A 239 -15.77 1.70 -0.99
C ALA A 239 -15.24 3.14 -1.12
N VAL A 240 -14.27 3.53 -0.28
CA VAL A 240 -13.69 4.88 -0.31
C VAL A 240 -12.72 5.03 -1.48
N VAL A 241 -11.84 4.04 -1.70
CA VAL A 241 -10.90 4.05 -2.83
C VAL A 241 -11.64 3.94 -4.15
N GLY A 242 -12.66 3.07 -4.25
CA GLY A 242 -13.47 2.93 -5.46
C GLY A 242 -14.12 4.25 -5.86
N ARG A 243 -14.75 4.95 -4.90
CA ARG A 243 -15.34 6.27 -5.15
C ARG A 243 -14.30 7.33 -5.53
N ALA A 244 -13.14 7.32 -4.89
CA ALA A 244 -12.05 8.25 -5.23
C ALA A 244 -11.50 7.99 -6.64
N ALA A 245 -11.39 6.73 -7.04
CA ALA A 245 -10.99 6.33 -8.38
C ALA A 245 -12.04 6.72 -9.44
N GLU A 246 -13.33 6.51 -9.17
CA GLU A 246 -14.41 6.97 -10.05
C GLU A 246 -14.37 8.49 -10.25
N ARG A 247 -14.19 9.24 -9.17
CA ARG A 247 -14.04 10.70 -9.20
C ARG A 247 -12.84 11.14 -10.04
N ALA A 248 -11.67 10.54 -9.80
CA ALA A 248 -10.44 10.82 -10.55
C ALA A 248 -10.64 10.55 -12.04
N ARG A 249 -11.27 9.42 -12.37
CA ARG A 249 -11.58 8.97 -13.73
C ARG A 249 -12.57 9.88 -14.45
N ALA A 250 -13.54 10.46 -13.73
CA ALA A 250 -14.46 11.45 -14.24
C ALA A 250 -13.82 12.82 -14.51
N GLY A 251 -12.50 12.98 -14.25
CA GLY A 251 -11.77 14.23 -14.48
C GLY A 251 -11.99 15.29 -13.39
N GLU A 252 -12.53 14.89 -12.24
CA GLU A 252 -12.74 15.79 -11.10
C GLU A 252 -11.44 16.01 -10.29
N GLY A 253 -10.34 15.36 -10.67
CA GLY A 253 -9.01 15.55 -10.11
C GLY A 253 -8.71 14.61 -8.92
N PRO A 254 -7.70 14.94 -8.11
CA PRO A 254 -7.17 14.00 -7.13
C PRO A 254 -8.02 13.91 -5.86
N THR A 255 -7.75 12.89 -5.05
CA THR A 255 -8.30 12.70 -3.69
C THR A 255 -7.17 12.27 -2.75
N LEU A 256 -7.15 12.78 -1.52
CA LEU A 256 -6.28 12.28 -0.44
C LEU A 256 -7.10 11.41 0.51
N ILE A 257 -6.71 10.15 0.67
CA ILE A 257 -7.30 9.21 1.62
C ILE A 257 -6.29 8.97 2.73
N GLU A 258 -6.71 9.16 3.99
CA GLU A 258 -5.98 8.78 5.19
C GLU A 258 -6.60 7.50 5.76
N ALA A 259 -5.91 6.38 5.61
CA ALA A 259 -6.28 5.12 6.22
C ALA A 259 -5.68 5.00 7.63
N HIS A 260 -6.55 5.02 8.64
CA HIS A 260 -6.19 4.89 10.04
C HIS A 260 -5.95 3.41 10.34
N THR A 261 -4.67 3.03 10.48
CA THR A 261 -4.26 1.64 10.67
C THR A 261 -3.13 1.56 11.69
N TYR A 262 -2.50 0.39 11.81
CA TYR A 262 -1.42 0.19 12.75
C TYR A 262 -0.43 -0.87 12.28
N ARG A 263 0.85 -0.59 12.49
CA ARG A 263 1.93 -1.55 12.25
C ARG A 263 2.19 -2.33 13.52
N ILE A 264 1.69 -3.56 13.61
CA ILE A 264 1.82 -4.41 14.80
C ILE A 264 3.29 -4.77 15.04
N GLU A 265 4.00 -5.17 13.98
CA GLU A 265 5.41 -5.51 14.04
C GLU A 265 6.31 -4.26 14.16
N ALA A 266 7.61 -4.46 14.39
CA ALA A 266 8.60 -3.39 14.39
C ALA A 266 8.70 -2.69 13.01
N HIS A 267 9.42 -1.57 12.92
CA HIS A 267 9.58 -0.85 11.65
C HIS A 267 10.15 -1.77 10.55
N THR A 268 11.21 -2.47 10.88
CA THR A 268 11.82 -3.56 10.09
C THR A 268 12.41 -4.58 11.05
N ASN A 269 12.97 -5.67 10.53
CA ASN A 269 13.75 -6.64 11.31
C ASN A 269 15.01 -6.08 11.98
N ALA A 270 15.41 -4.83 11.69
CA ALA A 270 16.56 -4.15 12.30
C ALA A 270 16.16 -3.16 13.40
N ASP A 271 14.88 -3.05 13.73
CA ASP A 271 14.32 -2.09 14.68
C ASP A 271 13.82 -2.77 15.96
N ASP A 272 13.82 -2.03 17.06
CA ASP A 272 13.28 -2.46 18.34
C ASP A 272 12.18 -1.51 18.83
N ALA A 273 10.95 -1.92 18.53
CA ALA A 273 9.74 -1.19 18.86
C ALA A 273 9.48 -0.99 20.35
N THR A 274 10.00 -1.87 21.22
CA THR A 274 9.74 -1.82 22.67
C THR A 274 10.32 -0.56 23.30
N ARG A 275 11.24 0.11 22.61
CA ARG A 275 11.90 1.34 23.04
C ARG A 275 11.02 2.59 22.95
N TYR A 276 9.94 2.56 22.18
CA TYR A 276 9.14 3.75 21.88
C TYR A 276 7.63 3.50 21.74
N ARG A 277 7.15 2.25 21.87
CA ARG A 277 5.72 1.91 21.87
C ARG A 277 5.34 1.14 23.13
N ALA A 278 4.15 1.42 23.66
CA ALA A 278 3.61 0.71 24.80
C ALA A 278 2.83 -0.55 24.38
N ASP A 279 3.01 -1.66 25.09
CA ASP A 279 2.31 -2.93 24.80
C ASP A 279 0.78 -2.79 24.81
N GLY A 280 0.25 -1.94 25.69
CA GLY A 280 -1.19 -1.68 25.77
C GLY A 280 -1.78 -1.04 24.50
N GLU A 281 -0.97 -0.25 23.78
CA GLU A 281 -1.35 0.33 22.49
C GLU A 281 -1.43 -0.75 21.42
N VAL A 282 -0.40 -1.59 21.30
CA VAL A 282 -0.37 -2.72 20.36
C VAL A 282 -1.53 -3.69 20.62
N ALA A 283 -1.79 -4.01 21.89
CA ALA A 283 -2.89 -4.89 22.29
C ALA A 283 -4.27 -4.33 21.91
N ALA A 284 -4.44 -3.00 21.88
CA ALA A 284 -5.68 -2.38 21.41
C ALA A 284 -5.89 -2.57 19.90
N TRP A 285 -4.82 -2.52 19.12
CA TRP A 285 -4.86 -2.72 17.67
C TRP A 285 -4.97 -4.17 17.25
N LEU A 286 -4.43 -5.12 18.02
CA LEU A 286 -4.66 -6.56 17.81
C LEU A 286 -6.14 -6.93 17.87
N ARG A 287 -6.94 -6.25 18.71
CA ARG A 287 -8.40 -6.45 18.75
C ARG A 287 -9.15 -5.89 17.54
N ARG A 288 -8.46 -5.17 16.65
CA ARG A 288 -9.00 -4.57 15.43
C ARG A 288 -8.48 -5.29 14.19
N ASP A 289 -8.09 -6.56 14.31
CA ASP A 289 -7.55 -7.34 13.20
C ASP A 289 -8.54 -7.38 12.01
N PRO A 290 -8.12 -6.96 10.81
CA PRO A 290 -9.00 -6.96 9.64
C PRO A 290 -9.49 -8.35 9.22
N VAL A 291 -8.71 -9.41 9.45
CA VAL A 291 -9.09 -10.78 9.11
C VAL A 291 -10.23 -11.26 10.01
N GLU A 292 -10.08 -11.10 11.32
CA GLU A 292 -11.08 -11.51 12.31
C GLU A 292 -12.38 -10.71 12.12
N ARG A 293 -12.24 -9.39 11.90
CA ARG A 293 -13.36 -8.49 11.63
C ARG A 293 -14.20 -8.97 10.45
N LEU A 294 -13.57 -9.23 9.31
CA LEU A 294 -14.28 -9.63 8.10
C LEU A 294 -14.82 -11.06 8.20
N THR A 295 -14.10 -11.95 8.90
CA THR A 295 -14.57 -13.32 9.20
C THR A 295 -15.89 -13.27 9.96
N ALA A 296 -15.95 -12.48 11.04
CA ALA A 296 -17.17 -12.33 11.85
C ALA A 296 -18.34 -11.81 11.01
N HIS A 297 -18.10 -10.80 10.16
CA HIS A 297 -19.11 -10.26 9.26
C HIS A 297 -19.64 -11.29 8.26
N LEU A 298 -18.74 -12.00 7.56
CA LEU A 298 -19.10 -12.96 6.52
C LEU A 298 -19.80 -14.20 7.10
N ARG A 299 -19.39 -14.67 8.29
CA ARG A 299 -20.10 -15.74 9.00
C ARG A 299 -21.51 -15.31 9.39
N ARG A 300 -21.67 -14.11 9.97
CA ARG A 300 -22.97 -13.62 10.42
C ARG A 300 -23.96 -13.44 9.26
N THR A 301 -23.46 -13.09 8.09
CA THR A 301 -24.28 -12.93 6.87
C THR A 301 -24.51 -14.24 6.11
N GLY A 302 -23.91 -15.36 6.57
CA GLY A 302 -24.01 -16.67 5.91
C GLY A 302 -23.20 -16.77 4.60
N ALA A 303 -22.34 -15.80 4.32
CA ALA A 303 -21.50 -15.77 3.12
C ALA A 303 -20.23 -16.63 3.26
N LEU A 304 -19.84 -16.97 4.49
CA LEU A 304 -18.66 -17.78 4.79
C LEU A 304 -18.97 -18.79 5.89
N ASP A 305 -18.62 -20.06 5.67
CA ASP A 305 -18.72 -21.15 6.62
C ASP A 305 -17.34 -21.71 6.99
N ASP A 306 -17.31 -22.73 7.85
CA ASP A 306 -16.05 -23.34 8.30
C ASP A 306 -15.28 -24.01 7.15
N ALA A 307 -15.98 -24.53 6.14
CA ALA A 307 -15.36 -25.12 4.96
C ALA A 307 -14.66 -24.06 4.08
N GLY A 308 -15.29 -22.90 3.88
CA GLY A 308 -14.71 -21.76 3.18
C GLY A 308 -13.51 -21.18 3.91
N ILE A 309 -13.56 -21.10 5.24
CA ILE A 309 -12.42 -20.67 6.07
C ILE A 309 -11.23 -21.62 5.88
N ALA A 310 -11.48 -22.94 6.02
CA ALA A 310 -10.44 -23.95 5.85
C ALA A 310 -9.84 -23.93 4.43
N ALA A 311 -10.66 -23.79 3.39
CA ALA A 311 -10.19 -23.76 2.01
C ALA A 311 -9.24 -22.59 1.73
N VAL A 312 -9.56 -21.39 2.24
CA VAL A 312 -8.71 -20.20 2.10
C VAL A 312 -7.43 -20.32 2.93
N ALA A 313 -7.51 -20.91 4.13
CA ALA A 313 -6.33 -21.17 4.95
C ALA A 313 -5.36 -22.15 4.27
N ASP A 314 -5.89 -23.24 3.70
CA ASP A 314 -5.09 -24.22 2.95
C ASP A 314 -4.45 -23.59 1.70
N GLU A 315 -5.17 -22.69 1.03
CA GLU A 315 -4.62 -21.90 -0.08
C GLU A 315 -3.45 -21.02 0.38
N ALA A 316 -3.62 -20.28 1.47
CA ALA A 316 -2.59 -19.43 2.03
C ALA A 316 -1.33 -20.22 2.42
N GLU A 317 -1.48 -21.42 2.99
CA GLU A 317 -0.35 -22.33 3.27
C GLU A 317 0.33 -22.82 2.00
N ARG A 318 -0.41 -23.16 0.94
CA ARG A 318 0.18 -23.54 -0.36
C ARG A 318 1.02 -22.40 -0.94
N HIS A 319 0.52 -21.17 -0.93
CA HIS A 319 1.28 -20.00 -1.39
C HIS A 319 2.55 -19.76 -0.56
N ALA A 320 2.48 -19.91 0.76
CA ALA A 320 3.65 -19.76 1.62
C ALA A 320 4.69 -20.89 1.42
N ALA A 321 4.24 -22.13 1.22
CA ALA A 321 5.11 -23.24 0.90
C ALA A 321 5.81 -23.03 -0.46
N ASP A 322 5.07 -22.62 -1.49
CA ASP A 322 5.63 -22.30 -2.81
C ASP A 322 6.70 -21.19 -2.72
N LEU A 323 6.41 -20.09 -2.02
CA LEU A 323 7.38 -19.03 -1.79
C LEU A 323 8.64 -19.53 -1.08
N ARG A 324 8.47 -20.32 -0.01
CA ARG A 324 9.59 -20.88 0.76
C ARG A 324 10.48 -21.76 -0.12
N ASP A 325 9.89 -22.52 -1.03
CA ASP A 325 10.61 -23.48 -1.85
C ASP A 325 11.29 -22.78 -3.05
N ARG A 326 10.70 -21.71 -3.59
CA ARG A 326 11.22 -20.97 -4.76
C ARG A 326 12.20 -19.85 -4.42
N LEU A 327 12.00 -19.11 -3.33
CA LEU A 327 12.84 -17.95 -2.99
C LEU A 327 14.34 -18.31 -2.81
N PRO A 328 14.71 -19.47 -2.24
CA PRO A 328 16.11 -19.86 -2.08
C PRO A 328 16.84 -20.22 -3.38
N ALA A 329 16.15 -20.35 -4.52
CA ALA A 329 16.82 -20.63 -5.79
C ALA A 329 17.72 -19.43 -6.16
N GLN A 330 19.03 -19.58 -5.94
CA GLN A 330 20.01 -18.55 -6.21
C GLN A 330 20.52 -18.67 -7.64
N THR A 331 20.41 -17.59 -8.40
CA THR A 331 21.31 -17.36 -9.54
C THR A 331 22.37 -16.40 -9.03
N PRO A 332 23.66 -16.79 -8.96
CA PRO A 332 24.73 -15.86 -8.62
C PRO A 332 24.63 -14.62 -9.53
N PRO A 333 24.67 -13.40 -9.00
CA PRO A 333 24.63 -12.21 -9.84
C PRO A 333 25.86 -12.19 -10.75
N ASP A 334 25.67 -11.82 -12.02
CA ASP A 334 26.78 -11.57 -12.93
C ASP A 334 27.40 -10.21 -12.57
N PRO A 335 28.67 -10.15 -12.13
CA PRO A 335 29.32 -8.89 -11.76
C PRO A 335 29.36 -7.87 -12.91
N ALA A 336 29.27 -8.31 -14.16
CA ALA A 336 29.16 -7.41 -15.30
C ALA A 336 27.86 -6.58 -15.31
N GLU A 337 26.79 -7.05 -14.65
CA GLU A 337 25.52 -6.34 -14.54
C GLU A 337 25.64 -5.01 -13.77
N LEU A 338 26.68 -4.83 -12.94
CA LEU A 338 26.97 -3.54 -12.27
C LEU A 338 27.09 -2.37 -13.25
N PHE A 339 27.52 -2.64 -14.49
CA PHE A 339 27.69 -1.63 -15.53
C PHE A 339 26.58 -1.65 -16.59
N ALA A 340 25.71 -2.66 -16.54
CA ALA A 340 24.56 -2.78 -17.43
C ALA A 340 23.42 -1.86 -16.96
N HIS A 341 22.54 -1.49 -17.89
CA HIS A 341 21.30 -0.74 -17.62
C HIS A 341 21.44 0.65 -16.96
N VAL A 342 22.66 1.16 -16.72
CA VAL A 342 22.91 2.53 -16.27
C VAL A 342 22.40 3.56 -17.29
N TYR A 343 22.59 3.25 -18.58
CA TYR A 343 22.06 3.99 -19.73
C TYR A 343 21.54 3.01 -20.77
N ALA A 344 20.75 3.49 -21.73
CA ALA A 344 20.28 2.68 -22.86
C ALA A 344 21.44 2.09 -23.70
N ALA A 345 22.57 2.80 -23.76
CA ALA A 345 23.82 2.30 -24.33
C ALA A 345 24.98 2.64 -23.38
N PRO A 346 25.90 1.69 -23.12
CA PRO A 346 27.00 1.94 -22.19
C PRO A 346 27.95 3.02 -22.74
N THR A 347 28.42 3.90 -21.86
CA THR A 347 29.43 4.91 -22.20
C THR A 347 30.80 4.25 -22.40
N PRO A 348 31.76 4.91 -23.08
CA PRO A 348 33.14 4.42 -23.15
C PRO A 348 33.74 4.11 -21.77
N GLN A 349 33.45 4.95 -20.77
CA GLN A 349 33.96 4.79 -19.40
C GLN A 349 33.35 3.56 -18.71
N LEU A 350 32.04 3.31 -18.88
CA LEU A 350 31.40 2.10 -18.32
C LEU A 350 31.96 0.83 -18.96
N ARG A 351 32.26 0.86 -20.27
CA ARG A 351 32.92 -0.28 -20.95
C ARG A 351 34.33 -0.51 -20.42
N GLU A 352 35.10 0.55 -20.18
CA GLU A 352 36.45 0.45 -19.60
C GLU A 352 36.39 -0.13 -18.18
N GLN A 353 35.47 0.35 -17.34
CA GLN A 353 35.28 -0.17 -15.98
C GLN A 353 34.85 -1.65 -15.97
N ALA A 354 33.92 -2.04 -16.84
CA ALA A 354 33.51 -3.43 -17.00
C ALA A 354 34.67 -4.33 -17.43
N ALA A 355 35.49 -3.88 -18.39
CA ALA A 355 36.67 -4.61 -18.83
C ALA A 355 37.73 -4.73 -17.72
N ARG A 356 37.89 -3.70 -16.88
CA ARG A 356 38.77 -3.73 -15.72
C ARG A 356 38.31 -4.75 -14.68
N LEU A 357 37.01 -4.79 -14.35
CA LEU A 357 36.47 -5.80 -13.43
C LEU A 357 36.66 -7.22 -13.98
N ALA A 358 36.32 -7.44 -15.25
CA ALA A 358 36.50 -8.74 -15.89
C ALA A 358 37.97 -9.22 -15.91
N ALA A 359 38.93 -8.28 -15.91
CA ALA A 359 40.35 -8.60 -15.82
C ALA A 359 40.82 -8.96 -14.39
N GLU A 360 40.06 -8.62 -13.34
CA GLU A 360 40.34 -9.04 -11.95
C GLU A 360 39.78 -10.43 -11.63
N GLU A 361 38.79 -10.90 -12.41
CA GLU A 361 38.16 -12.22 -12.24
C GLU A 361 38.87 -13.35 -13.00
N ASN A 362 39.80 -13.01 -13.90
CA ASN A 362 40.69 -13.93 -14.60
C ASN A 362 42.06 -14.00 -13.93
#